data_AF-A0A556RIZ5-F1
#
_entry.id   AF-A0A556RIZ5-F1
#
_cell.length_a   1.000
_cell.length_b   1.000
_cell.length_c   1.000
_cell.angle_alpha   90.00
_cell.angle_beta   90.00
_cell.angle_gamma   90.00
#
_symmetry.space_group_name_H-M   'P 1'
#
loop_
_entity.id
_entity.type
_entity.pdbx_description
1 polymer ?
#
loop_
_entity_poly.entity_id
_entity_poly.type
_entity_poly.pdbx_seq_one_letter_code
_entity_poly.pdbx_strand_id
1 'polypeptide(L)'
;MRKELAEKIKQEFSGFKDVSIRSFFGGFSLNSESTMFGWVDQKNVYLRAHPSYRSIFIELGMQPLNLIFDGSNKLLDYYKVGNELLTDRKKLHEIVKIVIDHAIQDQNEKLTKNKNRLKALPNMTVSLEKLMISVDITNIDIFKRTNYLETYYRIKNKNPKLSINILFGLYGALHGKHVALLSQDLKKEIKLAYQDFLDKKQNVN
;
A
#
# COMPACT_ATOMS: atom_id res chain seq x y z
N MET A 1 -22.95 -15.03 21.81
CA MET A 1 -23.59 -14.05 20.90
C MET A 1 -22.69 -13.52 19.77
N ARG A 2 -21.73 -12.58 19.97
CA ARG A 2 -21.03 -11.96 18.81
C ARG A 2 -20.25 -12.93 17.90
N LYS A 3 -19.75 -14.03 18.47
CA LYS A 3 -18.92 -15.01 17.75
C LYS A 3 -19.73 -16.03 16.95
N GLU A 4 -20.98 -16.30 17.31
CA GLU A 4 -21.79 -17.36 16.68
C GLU A 4 -22.16 -17.05 15.23
N LEU A 5 -22.59 -15.83 14.94
CA LEU A 5 -22.86 -15.41 13.55
C LEU A 5 -21.58 -15.47 12.72
N ALA A 6 -20.48 -14.97 13.27
CA ALA A 6 -19.20 -14.98 12.59
C ALA A 6 -18.79 -16.42 12.22
N GLU A 7 -18.81 -17.36 13.17
CA GLU A 7 -18.44 -18.76 12.91
C GLU A 7 -19.39 -19.44 11.91
N LYS A 8 -20.71 -19.18 11.96
CA LYS A 8 -21.66 -19.66 10.93
C LYS A 8 -21.31 -19.15 9.54
N ILE A 9 -20.93 -17.88 9.42
CA ILE A 9 -20.54 -17.27 8.15
C ILE A 9 -19.21 -17.82 7.65
N LYS A 10 -18.25 -18.10 8.54
CA LYS A 10 -17.03 -18.83 8.15
C LYS A 10 -17.33 -20.23 7.65
N GLN A 11 -18.28 -20.95 8.26
CA GLN A 11 -18.71 -22.26 7.75
C GLN A 11 -19.39 -22.15 6.39
N GLU A 12 -20.28 -21.18 6.19
CA GLU A 12 -20.93 -20.90 4.89
C GLU A 12 -19.91 -20.66 3.77
N PHE A 13 -18.80 -20.00 4.09
CA PHE A 13 -17.72 -19.70 3.14
C PHE A 13 -16.54 -20.67 3.20
N SER A 14 -16.67 -21.83 3.85
CA SER A 14 -15.59 -22.82 3.97
C SER A 14 -15.13 -23.43 2.63
N GLY A 15 -15.95 -23.32 1.58
CA GLY A 15 -15.57 -23.70 0.21
C GLY A 15 -14.57 -22.74 -0.45
N PHE A 16 -14.35 -21.55 0.13
CA PHE A 16 -13.31 -20.62 -0.29
C PHE A 16 -12.01 -20.89 0.46
N LYS A 17 -10.88 -20.54 -0.16
CA LYS A 17 -9.55 -20.84 0.38
C LYS A 17 -9.31 -20.15 1.72
N ASP A 18 -8.91 -20.94 2.73
CA ASP A 18 -8.44 -20.52 4.05
C ASP A 18 -9.25 -19.37 4.69
N VAL A 19 -10.57 -19.55 4.78
CA VAL A 19 -11.44 -18.54 5.38
C VAL A 19 -11.21 -18.44 6.89
N SER A 20 -10.87 -17.24 7.35
CA SER A 20 -10.58 -16.93 8.75
C SER A 20 -11.28 -15.66 9.22
N ILE A 21 -11.54 -15.62 10.54
CA ILE A 21 -12.17 -14.49 11.21
C ILE A 21 -11.19 -13.90 12.21
N ARG A 22 -11.09 -12.56 12.25
CA ARG A 22 -10.27 -11.84 13.25
C ARG A 22 -11.04 -10.65 13.80
N SER A 23 -10.86 -10.33 15.07
CA SER A 23 -11.45 -9.11 15.65
C SER A 23 -10.96 -7.87 14.91
N PHE A 24 -11.88 -7.02 14.44
CA PHE A 24 -11.56 -5.85 13.62
C PHE A 24 -12.62 -4.76 13.77
N PHE A 25 -12.22 -3.59 14.28
CA PHE A 25 -13.06 -2.39 14.47
C PHE A 25 -14.48 -2.69 15.02
N GLY A 26 -14.58 -3.17 16.26
CA GLY A 26 -15.88 -3.40 16.92
C GLY A 26 -16.70 -4.59 16.39
N GLY A 27 -16.23 -5.25 15.33
CA GLY A 27 -16.78 -6.49 14.78
C GLY A 27 -15.67 -7.48 14.41
N PHE A 28 -15.88 -8.22 13.33
CA PHE A 28 -14.97 -9.23 12.84
C PHE A 28 -14.68 -9.08 11.35
N SER A 29 -13.42 -9.20 10.94
CA SER A 29 -13.06 -9.31 9.52
C SER A 29 -13.23 -10.73 9.02
N LEU A 30 -13.75 -10.87 7.80
CA LEU A 30 -13.72 -12.10 7.02
C LEU A 30 -12.55 -12.02 6.05
N ASN A 31 -11.67 -13.02 6.12
CA ASN A 31 -10.44 -13.04 5.35
C ASN A 31 -10.34 -14.37 4.61
N SER A 32 -9.91 -14.33 3.36
CA SER A 32 -9.40 -15.49 2.63
C SER A 32 -7.88 -15.37 2.68
N GLU A 33 -7.22 -16.33 3.33
CA GLU A 33 -5.81 -16.22 3.73
C GLU A 33 -5.53 -14.93 4.54
N SER A 34 -4.80 -13.98 3.94
CA SER A 34 -4.47 -12.67 4.51
C SER A 34 -5.27 -11.51 3.91
N THR A 35 -6.18 -11.80 2.99
CA THR A 35 -6.96 -10.80 2.25
C THR A 35 -8.36 -10.66 2.84
N MET A 36 -8.66 -9.47 3.38
CA MET A 36 -10.00 -9.15 3.88
C MET A 36 -10.96 -8.92 2.71
N PHE A 37 -12.03 -9.73 2.67
CA PHE A 37 -13.09 -9.67 1.67
C PHE A 37 -14.44 -9.26 2.25
N GLY A 38 -14.59 -9.31 3.58
CA GLY A 38 -15.84 -8.93 4.24
C GLY A 38 -15.65 -8.55 5.70
N TRP A 39 -16.73 -8.11 6.31
CA TRP A 39 -16.81 -7.71 7.70
C TRP A 39 -18.15 -8.16 8.29
N VAL A 40 -18.17 -8.49 9.58
CA VAL A 40 -19.35 -9.02 10.27
C VAL A 40 -19.52 -8.28 11.59
N ASP A 41 -20.72 -7.74 11.81
CA ASP A 41 -21.15 -7.26 13.13
C ASP A 41 -21.98 -8.34 13.86
N GLN A 42 -22.73 -7.96 14.88
CA GLN A 42 -23.53 -8.90 15.65
C GLN A 42 -24.68 -9.54 14.87
N LYS A 43 -25.15 -8.91 13.80
CA LYS A 43 -26.39 -9.26 13.08
C LYS A 43 -26.21 -9.32 11.56
N ASN A 44 -25.21 -8.65 11.01
CA ASN A 44 -25.10 -8.39 9.59
C ASN A 44 -23.73 -8.79 9.05
N VAL A 45 -23.74 -9.24 7.80
CA VAL A 45 -22.55 -9.50 7.00
C VAL A 45 -22.40 -8.40 5.97
N TYR A 46 -21.18 -7.97 5.72
CA TYR A 46 -20.85 -6.94 4.76
C TYR A 46 -19.74 -7.44 3.84
N LEU A 47 -19.86 -7.18 2.55
CA LEU A 47 -18.84 -7.51 1.55
C LEU A 47 -18.07 -6.26 1.17
N ARG A 48 -16.76 -6.41 0.99
CA ARG A 48 -15.89 -5.31 0.57
C ARG A 48 -16.23 -4.89 -0.86
N ALA A 49 -16.47 -3.60 -1.06
CA ALA A 49 -16.71 -3.04 -2.38
C ALA A 49 -15.41 -2.73 -3.12
N HIS A 50 -15.50 -2.72 -4.45
CA HIS A 50 -14.47 -2.26 -5.37
C HIS A 50 -15.14 -1.51 -6.53
N PRO A 51 -14.50 -0.49 -7.13
CA PRO A 51 -15.10 0.26 -8.24
C PRO A 51 -15.64 -0.62 -9.39
N SER A 52 -14.97 -1.74 -9.72
CA SER A 52 -15.38 -2.64 -10.82
C SER A 52 -16.72 -3.33 -10.64
N TYR A 53 -17.21 -3.53 -9.41
CA TYR A 53 -18.44 -4.28 -9.14
C TYR A 53 -19.36 -3.60 -8.11
N ARG A 54 -19.04 -2.39 -7.67
CA ARG A 54 -19.88 -1.64 -6.71
C ARG A 54 -21.29 -1.41 -7.24
N SER A 55 -21.46 -1.21 -8.55
CA SER A 55 -22.80 -1.05 -9.15
C SER A 55 -23.70 -2.25 -8.87
N ILE A 56 -23.17 -3.48 -8.92
CA ILE A 56 -23.90 -4.71 -8.59
C ILE A 56 -24.45 -4.64 -7.15
N PHE A 57 -23.66 -4.12 -6.20
CA PHE A 57 -24.12 -4.00 -4.81
C PHE A 57 -25.25 -2.99 -4.68
N ILE A 58 -25.16 -1.87 -5.39
CA ILE A 58 -26.18 -0.82 -5.39
C ILE A 58 -27.48 -1.33 -6.03
N GLU A 59 -27.39 -2.04 -7.16
CA GLU A 59 -28.54 -2.66 -7.85
C GLU A 59 -29.25 -3.71 -7.00
N LEU A 60 -28.48 -4.44 -6.16
CA LEU A 60 -29.02 -5.38 -5.17
C LEU A 60 -29.54 -4.70 -3.89
N GLY A 61 -29.59 -3.37 -3.85
CA GLY A 61 -30.09 -2.59 -2.71
C GLY A 61 -29.17 -2.62 -1.47
N MET A 62 -27.94 -3.10 -1.60
CA MET A 62 -27.01 -3.20 -0.48
C MET A 62 -26.59 -1.80 -0.03
N GLN A 63 -26.56 -1.59 1.29
CA GLN A 63 -26.22 -0.30 1.89
C GLN A 63 -24.79 -0.30 2.44
N PRO A 64 -24.02 0.80 2.28
CA PRO A 64 -22.68 0.89 2.83
C PRO A 64 -22.69 0.88 4.36
N LEU A 65 -21.63 0.34 4.94
CA LEU A 65 -21.39 0.29 6.37
C LEU A 65 -21.13 1.72 6.86
N ASN A 66 -22.02 2.21 7.72
CA ASN A 66 -21.88 3.49 8.39
C ASN A 66 -21.36 3.26 9.82
N LEU A 67 -20.19 3.79 10.15
CA LEU A 67 -19.63 3.75 11.50
C LEU A 67 -19.41 5.16 12.04
N ILE A 68 -19.68 5.32 13.33
CA ILE A 68 -19.40 6.56 14.05
C ILE A 68 -17.97 6.49 14.61
N PHE A 69 -17.11 7.40 14.16
CA PHE A 69 -15.77 7.59 14.68
C PHE A 69 -15.64 9.01 15.23
N ASP A 70 -15.35 9.14 16.52
CA ASP A 70 -15.11 10.43 17.18
C ASP A 70 -16.23 11.46 16.90
N GLY A 71 -17.48 11.02 17.04
CA GLY A 71 -18.67 11.83 16.75
C GLY A 71 -18.99 12.06 15.26
N SER A 72 -18.13 11.63 14.34
CA SER A 72 -18.33 11.77 12.89
C SER A 72 -18.78 10.46 12.23
N ASN A 73 -19.75 10.55 11.31
CA ASN A 73 -20.18 9.40 10.50
C ASN A 73 -19.19 9.15 9.37
N LYS A 74 -18.71 7.91 9.26
CA LYS A 74 -17.84 7.46 8.17
C LYS A 74 -18.48 6.30 7.44
N LEU A 75 -18.81 6.54 6.16
CA LEU A 75 -19.19 5.48 5.24
C LEU A 75 -17.95 4.73 4.78
N LEU A 76 -17.95 3.42 4.96
CA LEU A 76 -16.90 2.53 4.52
C LEU A 76 -17.34 1.73 3.29
N ASP A 77 -16.36 1.30 2.50
CA ASP A 77 -16.56 0.45 1.32
C ASP A 77 -16.83 -1.01 1.69
N TYR A 78 -17.81 -1.22 2.57
CA TYR A 78 -18.34 -2.52 2.97
C TYR A 78 -19.85 -2.45 2.88
N TYR A 79 -20.47 -3.31 2.10
CA TYR A 79 -21.90 -3.22 1.79
C TYR A 79 -22.66 -4.37 2.43
N LYS A 80 -23.73 -4.04 3.15
CA LYS A 80 -24.55 -5.00 3.89
C LYS A 80 -25.21 -5.97 2.92
N VAL A 81 -24.97 -7.27 3.11
CA VAL A 81 -25.62 -8.34 2.35
C VAL A 81 -27.10 -8.38 2.71
N GLY A 82 -27.97 -8.25 1.71
CA GLY A 82 -29.42 -8.33 1.89
C GLY A 82 -29.89 -9.75 2.19
N ASN A 83 -31.06 -9.87 2.84
CA ASN A 83 -31.61 -11.17 3.22
C ASN A 83 -31.89 -12.08 2.01
N GLU A 84 -32.39 -11.51 0.90
CA GLU A 84 -32.64 -12.24 -0.35
C GLU A 84 -31.36 -12.88 -0.90
N LEU A 85 -30.25 -12.14 -0.86
CA LEU A 85 -28.96 -12.66 -1.29
C LEU A 85 -28.41 -13.71 -0.32
N LEU A 86 -28.67 -13.60 0.99
CA LEU A 86 -28.30 -14.64 1.95
C LEU A 86 -29.06 -15.95 1.73
N THR A 87 -30.29 -15.88 1.18
CA THR A 87 -31.06 -17.07 0.83
C THR A 87 -30.63 -17.70 -0.50
N ASP A 88 -30.15 -16.91 -1.46
CA ASP A 88 -29.58 -17.41 -2.72
C ASP A 88 -28.08 -17.70 -2.57
N ARG A 89 -27.76 -18.87 -2.00
CA ARG A 89 -26.38 -19.30 -1.73
C ARG A 89 -25.50 -19.29 -2.99
N LYS A 90 -26.04 -19.70 -4.13
CA LYS A 90 -25.29 -19.77 -5.38
C LYS A 90 -24.85 -18.37 -5.80
N LYS A 91 -25.80 -17.43 -5.86
CA LYS A 91 -25.51 -16.03 -6.22
C LYS A 91 -24.60 -15.35 -5.20
N LEU A 92 -24.80 -15.61 -3.90
CA LEU A 92 -23.91 -15.10 -2.86
C LEU A 92 -22.48 -15.59 -3.05
N HIS A 93 -22.27 -16.88 -3.33
CA HIS A 93 -20.95 -17.45 -3.54
C HIS A 93 -20.29 -16.90 -4.81
N GLU A 94 -21.04 -16.71 -5.89
CA GLU A 94 -20.55 -16.06 -7.11
C GLU A 94 -20.05 -14.63 -6.82
N ILE A 95 -20.83 -13.85 -6.07
CA ILE A 95 -20.44 -12.49 -5.66
C ILE A 95 -19.22 -12.50 -4.74
N VAL A 96 -19.20 -13.38 -3.73
CA VAL A 96 -18.05 -13.50 -2.80
C VAL A 96 -16.79 -13.87 -3.54
N LYS A 97 -16.86 -14.75 -4.55
CA LYS A 97 -15.74 -15.08 -5.41
C LYS A 97 -15.19 -13.84 -6.12
N ILE A 98 -16.06 -13.04 -6.77
CA ILE A 98 -15.65 -11.78 -7.43
C ILE A 98 -14.94 -10.85 -6.45
N VAL A 99 -15.47 -10.72 -5.23
CA VAL A 99 -14.90 -9.87 -4.17
C VAL A 99 -13.52 -10.37 -3.74
N ILE A 100 -13.37 -11.67 -3.50
CA ILE A 100 -12.08 -12.27 -3.11
C ILE A 100 -11.05 -12.07 -4.22
N ASP A 101 -11.40 -12.40 -5.47
CA ASP A 101 -10.48 -12.32 -6.61
C ASP A 101 -9.93 -10.90 -6.80
N HIS A 102 -10.81 -9.89 -6.76
CA HIS A 102 -10.39 -8.48 -6.85
C HIS A 102 -9.62 -8.02 -5.60
N ALA A 103 -10.00 -8.45 -4.40
CA ALA A 103 -9.30 -8.07 -3.19
C ALA A 103 -7.86 -8.61 -3.18
N ILE A 104 -7.65 -9.82 -3.71
CA ILE A 104 -6.33 -10.43 -3.88
C ILE A 104 -5.55 -9.68 -4.97
N GLN A 105 -6.18 -9.37 -6.11
CA GLN A 105 -5.54 -8.57 -7.16
C GLN A 105 -5.06 -7.22 -6.62
N ASP A 106 -5.92 -6.47 -5.93
CA ASP A 106 -5.59 -5.20 -5.26
C ASP A 106 -4.39 -5.33 -4.31
N GLN A 107 -4.37 -6.40 -3.50
CA GLN A 107 -3.29 -6.66 -2.57
C GLN A 107 -1.97 -6.91 -3.31
N ASN A 108 -2.00 -7.74 -4.36
CA ASN A 108 -0.84 -8.05 -5.19
C ASN A 108 -0.30 -6.84 -5.95
N GLU A 109 -1.19 -6.00 -6.50
CA GLU A 109 -0.81 -4.75 -7.15
C GLU A 109 -0.16 -3.78 -6.15
N LYS A 110 -0.73 -3.66 -4.94
CA LYS A 110 -0.14 -2.84 -3.86
C LYS A 110 1.22 -3.38 -3.44
N LEU A 111 1.38 -4.69 -3.28
CA LEU A 111 2.65 -5.31 -2.95
C LEU A 111 3.70 -5.05 -4.04
N THR A 112 3.32 -5.18 -5.31
CA THR A 112 4.20 -4.89 -6.45
C THR A 112 4.60 -3.41 -6.49
N LYS A 113 3.64 -2.48 -6.36
CA LYS A 113 3.90 -1.04 -6.27
C LYS A 113 4.81 -0.69 -5.09
N ASN A 114 4.57 -1.31 -3.93
CA ASN A 114 5.40 -1.10 -2.74
C ASN A 114 6.82 -1.64 -2.90
N LYS A 115 7.02 -2.75 -3.62
CA LYS A 115 8.36 -3.27 -3.94
C LYS A 115 9.17 -2.31 -4.81
N ASN A 116 8.52 -1.59 -5.72
CA ASN A 116 9.17 -0.59 -6.57
C ASN A 116 9.16 0.84 -5.98
N ARG A 117 8.62 1.01 -4.77
CA ARG A 117 8.51 2.32 -4.11
C ARG A 117 9.85 2.71 -3.52
N LEU A 118 10.28 3.96 -3.70
CA LEU A 118 11.52 4.49 -3.14
C LEU A 118 11.63 4.25 -1.63
N LYS A 119 10.53 4.44 -0.88
CA LYS A 119 10.47 4.21 0.56
C LYS A 119 10.90 2.80 1.02
N ALA A 120 10.91 1.81 0.12
CA ALA A 120 11.39 0.45 0.40
C ALA A 120 12.92 0.34 0.47
N LEU A 121 13.66 1.33 -0.05
CA LEU A 121 15.12 1.36 0.03
C LEU A 121 15.61 1.80 1.42
N PRO A 122 16.80 1.34 1.86
CA PRO A 122 17.40 1.84 3.10
C PRO A 122 17.67 3.35 2.99
N ASN A 123 17.68 4.04 4.12
CA ASN A 123 17.88 5.49 4.22
C ASN A 123 16.79 6.35 3.55
N MET A 124 15.74 5.76 2.98
CA MET A 124 14.66 6.52 2.35
C MET A 124 13.58 6.89 3.35
N THR A 125 13.36 8.19 3.56
CA THR A 125 12.22 8.71 4.34
C THR A 125 11.09 9.14 3.41
N VAL A 126 9.87 9.32 3.94
CA VAL A 126 8.74 9.85 3.15
C VAL A 126 9.06 11.25 2.63
N SER A 127 9.76 12.06 3.42
CA SER A 127 10.19 13.40 3.01
C SER A 127 11.22 13.36 1.88
N LEU A 128 12.19 12.44 1.92
CA LEU A 128 13.15 12.28 0.84
C LEU A 128 12.50 11.73 -0.44
N GLU A 129 11.56 10.79 -0.32
CA GLU A 129 10.76 10.30 -1.47
C GLU A 129 10.01 11.45 -2.16
N LYS A 130 9.39 12.37 -1.39
CA LYS A 130 8.75 13.57 -1.96
C LYS A 130 9.73 14.48 -2.70
N LEU A 131 10.96 14.64 -2.20
CA LEU A 131 12.01 15.42 -2.87
C LEU A 131 12.48 14.75 -4.17
N MET A 132 12.58 13.41 -4.19
CA MET A 132 12.93 12.67 -5.41
C MET A 132 11.82 12.76 -6.46
N ILE A 133 10.56 12.62 -6.04
CA ILE A 133 9.40 12.78 -6.93
C ILE A 133 9.36 14.19 -7.54
N SER A 134 9.71 15.23 -6.76
CA SER A 134 9.72 16.60 -7.27
C SER A 134 10.81 16.85 -8.33
N VAL A 135 11.74 15.92 -8.53
CA VAL A 135 12.76 15.95 -9.59
C VAL A 135 12.62 14.77 -10.57
N ASP A 136 11.38 14.27 -10.72
CA ASP A 136 10.96 13.23 -11.67
C ASP A 136 11.55 11.83 -11.40
N ILE A 137 11.98 11.58 -10.16
CA ILE A 137 12.46 10.27 -9.72
C ILE A 137 11.36 9.65 -8.85
N THR A 138 10.48 8.86 -9.47
CA THR A 138 9.24 8.41 -8.83
C THR A 138 9.28 6.98 -8.31
N ASN A 139 10.26 6.18 -8.71
CA ASN A 139 10.39 4.77 -8.33
C ASN A 139 11.86 4.31 -8.31
N ILE A 140 12.09 3.09 -7.81
CA ILE A 140 13.44 2.53 -7.67
C ILE A 140 14.13 2.36 -9.03
N ASP A 141 13.39 1.98 -10.08
CA ASP A 141 13.96 1.78 -11.42
C ASP A 141 14.51 3.09 -12.01
N ILE A 142 13.75 4.18 -11.91
CA ILE A 142 14.20 5.52 -12.34
C ILE A 142 15.38 5.96 -11.47
N PHE A 143 15.35 5.71 -10.17
CA PHE A 143 16.47 6.04 -9.28
C PHE A 143 17.75 5.29 -9.65
N LYS A 144 17.67 4.00 -9.97
CA LYS A 144 18.81 3.20 -10.42
C LYS A 144 19.42 3.73 -11.72
N ARG A 145 18.58 4.08 -12.70
CA ARG A 145 19.03 4.67 -13.97
C ARG A 145 19.63 6.06 -13.79
N THR A 146 19.01 6.88 -12.93
CA THR A 146 19.46 8.24 -12.64
C THR A 146 20.74 8.25 -11.81
N ASN A 147 20.94 7.26 -10.92
CA ASN A 147 22.02 7.16 -9.93
C ASN A 147 21.99 8.22 -8.81
N TYR A 148 22.79 8.00 -7.77
CA TYR A 148 22.78 8.82 -6.54
C TYR A 148 23.36 10.23 -6.74
N LEU A 149 24.32 10.42 -7.66
CA LEU A 149 24.98 11.70 -7.93
C LEU A 149 24.03 12.67 -8.63
N GLU A 150 23.44 12.25 -9.75
CA GLU A 150 22.46 13.04 -10.51
C GLU A 150 21.20 13.30 -9.67
N THR A 151 20.74 12.30 -8.90
CA THR A 151 19.61 12.47 -7.98
C THR A 151 19.90 13.58 -6.96
N TYR A 152 21.05 13.52 -6.30
CA TYR A 152 21.42 14.54 -5.32
C TYR A 152 21.57 15.92 -5.97
N TYR A 153 22.19 16.01 -7.15
CA TYR A 153 22.34 17.23 -7.93
C TYR A 153 20.99 17.89 -8.25
N ARG A 154 20.03 17.14 -8.79
CA ARG A 154 18.71 17.67 -9.13
C ARG A 154 17.98 18.21 -7.91
N ILE A 155 18.02 17.49 -6.78
CA ILE A 155 17.37 17.93 -5.55
C ILE A 155 18.11 19.17 -5.00
N LYS A 156 19.44 19.20 -5.04
CA LYS A 156 20.27 20.32 -4.56
C LYS A 156 20.02 21.60 -5.36
N ASN A 157 19.78 21.50 -6.67
CA ASN A 157 19.42 22.64 -7.51
C ASN A 157 18.08 23.27 -7.11
N LYS A 158 17.09 22.48 -6.68
CA LYS A 158 15.82 22.98 -6.14
C LYS A 158 15.90 23.39 -4.67
N ASN A 159 16.81 22.78 -3.91
CA ASN A 159 17.01 23.03 -2.48
C ASN A 159 18.51 23.20 -2.17
N PRO A 160 19.06 24.43 -2.27
CA PRO A 160 20.47 24.69 -2.02
C PRO A 160 20.92 24.33 -0.59
N LYS A 161 20.00 24.26 0.39
CA LYS A 161 20.28 23.90 1.79
C LYS A 161 20.30 22.38 2.04
N LEU A 162 20.12 21.55 1.01
CA LEU A 162 20.10 20.09 1.16
C LEU A 162 21.40 19.56 1.80
N SER A 163 21.25 18.80 2.87
CA SER A 163 22.38 18.22 3.62
C SER A 163 23.16 17.21 2.79
N ILE A 164 24.49 17.21 2.91
CA ILE A 164 25.37 16.20 2.30
C ILE A 164 25.07 14.78 2.79
N ASN A 165 24.45 14.63 3.97
CA ASN A 165 24.03 13.31 4.46
C ASN A 165 23.00 12.63 3.55
N ILE A 166 22.24 13.41 2.76
CA ILE A 166 21.33 12.86 1.76
C ILE A 166 22.11 12.21 0.62
N LEU A 167 23.24 12.77 0.19
CA LEU A 167 24.11 12.14 -0.83
C LEU A 167 24.57 10.75 -0.36
N PHE A 168 25.03 10.65 0.88
CA PHE A 168 25.44 9.37 1.47
C PHE A 168 24.27 8.41 1.66
N GLY A 169 23.10 8.92 2.05
CA GLY A 169 21.87 8.14 2.15
C GLY A 169 21.45 7.54 0.81
N LEU A 170 21.52 8.32 -0.27
CA LEU A 170 21.22 7.88 -1.64
C LEU A 170 22.24 6.86 -2.14
N TYR A 171 23.53 7.06 -1.88
CA TYR A 171 24.55 6.05 -2.16
C TYR A 171 24.23 4.75 -1.43
N GLY A 172 23.98 4.81 -0.12
CA GLY A 172 23.60 3.65 0.68
C GLY A 172 22.33 2.96 0.18
N ALA A 173 21.31 3.75 -0.22
CA ALA A 173 20.07 3.26 -0.81
C ALA A 173 20.33 2.43 -2.07
N LEU A 174 21.19 2.93 -2.97
CA LEU A 174 21.53 2.25 -4.21
C LEU A 174 22.34 0.96 -4.00
N HIS A 175 23.18 0.92 -2.94
CA HIS A 175 24.04 -0.21 -2.61
C HIS A 175 23.47 -1.15 -1.55
N GLY A 176 22.22 -0.96 -1.11
CA GLY A 176 21.60 -1.78 -0.08
C GLY A 176 22.23 -1.67 1.31
N LYS A 177 22.90 -0.55 1.63
CA LYS A 177 23.60 -0.31 2.90
C LYS A 177 22.98 0.85 3.69
N HIS A 178 22.81 0.68 5.00
CA HIS A 178 22.43 1.78 5.87
C HIS A 178 23.57 2.81 5.97
N VAL A 179 23.25 4.11 5.95
CA VAL A 179 24.23 5.21 5.90
C VAL A 179 25.18 5.22 7.10
N ALA A 180 24.73 4.70 8.24
CA ALA A 180 25.54 4.57 9.46
C ALA A 180 26.69 3.56 9.31
N LEU A 181 26.60 2.62 8.36
CA LEU A 181 27.63 1.60 8.10
C LEU A 181 28.71 2.08 7.10
N LEU A 182 28.59 3.30 6.57
CA LEU A 182 29.58 3.86 5.66
C LEU A 182 30.76 4.41 6.47
N SER A 183 31.96 3.90 6.18
CA SER A 183 33.21 4.40 6.76
C SER A 183 33.46 5.87 6.39
N GLN A 184 34.32 6.55 7.16
CA GLN A 184 34.65 7.94 6.86
C GLN A 184 35.41 8.08 5.54
N ASP A 185 36.26 7.12 5.19
CA ASP A 185 37.01 7.16 3.92
C ASP A 185 36.09 6.97 2.72
N LEU A 186 35.13 6.05 2.79
CA LEU A 186 34.11 5.91 1.74
C LEU A 186 33.26 7.18 1.60
N LYS A 187 32.93 7.86 2.70
CA LYS A 187 32.25 9.17 2.64
C LYS A 187 33.09 10.25 1.97
N LYS A 188 34.43 10.22 2.12
CA LYS A 188 35.34 11.12 1.40
C LYS A 188 35.34 10.78 -0.10
N GLU A 189 35.44 9.51 -0.46
CA GLU A 189 35.38 9.05 -1.86
C GLU A 189 34.07 9.47 -2.54
N ILE A 190 32.92 9.28 -1.88
CA ILE A 190 31.62 9.71 -2.40
C ILE A 190 31.57 11.24 -2.61
N LYS A 191 32.17 12.02 -1.70
CA LYS A 191 32.26 13.48 -1.85
C LYS A 191 33.13 13.86 -3.05
N LEU A 192 34.28 13.22 -3.23
CA LEU A 192 35.17 13.45 -4.37
C LEU A 192 34.47 13.11 -5.69
N ALA A 193 33.82 11.95 -5.77
CA ALA A 193 33.04 11.54 -6.92
C ALA A 193 31.92 12.54 -7.28
N TYR A 194 31.33 13.20 -6.28
CA TYR A 194 30.35 14.25 -6.52
C TYR A 194 30.98 15.55 -7.04
N GLN A 195 32.17 15.93 -6.59
CA GLN A 195 32.89 17.07 -7.18
C GLN A 195 33.25 16.79 -8.65
N ASP A 196 33.84 15.63 -8.94
CA ASP A 196 34.18 15.23 -10.31
C ASP A 196 32.95 15.22 -11.23
N PHE A 197 31.79 14.81 -10.68
CA PHE A 197 30.51 14.85 -11.38
C PHE A 197 30.06 16.29 -11.69
N LEU A 198 30.21 17.22 -10.75
CA LEU A 198 29.88 18.63 -10.95
C LEU A 198 30.77 19.28 -12.01
N ASP A 199 32.08 19.01 -11.98
CA ASP A 199 33.04 19.55 -12.95
C ASP A 199 32.68 19.10 -14.37
N LYS A 200 32.32 17.82 -14.53
CA LYS A 200 31.84 17.28 -15.82
C LYS A 200 30.54 17.93 -16.29
N LYS A 201 29.63 18.28 -15.38
CA LYS A 201 28.37 18.96 -15.72
C LYS A 201 28.57 20.41 -16.16
N GLN A 202 29.59 21.09 -15.64
CA GLN A 202 29.92 22.47 -16.04
C GLN A 202 30.60 22.51 -17.41
N ASN A 203 31.37 21.49 -17.77
CA ASN A 203 32.06 21.40 -19.07
C ASN A 203 31.15 20.96 -20.25
N VAL A 204 29.89 20.65 -20.00
CA VAL A 204 28.91 20.16 -21.00
C VAL A 204 27.82 21.20 -21.30
N ASN A 205 27.80 22.32 -20.58
CA ASN A 205 26.87 23.45 -20.80
C ASN A 205 27.54 24.61 -21.53
#